data_AF-A0A381TE98-F1
#
_entry.id   AF-A0A381TE98-F1
#
_cell.length_a   1.000
_cell.length_b   1.000
_cell.length_c   1.000
_cell.angle_alpha   90.00
_cell.angle_beta   90.00
_cell.angle_gamma   90.00
#
_symmetry.space_group_name_H-M   'P 1'
#
loop_
_entity.id
_entity.type
_entity.pdbx_description
1 polymer ?
#
loop_
_entity_poly.entity_id
_entity_poly.type
_entity_poly.pdbx_seq_one_letter_code
_entity_poly.pdbx_strand_id
1 'polypeptide(L)'
;MKKKMNKIVEEEIKENWSSAVEGDLEHPELGFIHYWTGEQRGRIVVRFSYEGQDKGESEKMFFIDLSKEGWVLRHISTFQSQDSKLKLVKNQSFREQDELEQKYRSIIDLFLESRKLRNPF
;
A
#
# COMPACT_ATOMS: atom_id res chain seq x y z
N MET A 1 -1.80 22.52 10.53
CA MET A 1 -1.44 22.44 9.09
C MET A 1 -1.32 21.00 8.54
N LYS A 2 -1.05 19.97 9.37
CA LYS A 2 -0.88 18.56 8.92
C LYS A 2 -2.09 17.91 8.20
N LYS A 3 -3.32 18.14 8.66
CA LYS A 3 -4.54 17.56 8.02
C LYS A 3 -4.75 17.99 6.56
N LYS A 4 -4.39 19.24 6.20
CA LYS A 4 -4.55 19.74 4.82
C LYS A 4 -3.55 19.09 3.86
N MET A 5 -2.29 18.91 4.29
CA MET A 5 -1.25 18.30 3.45
C MET A 5 -1.55 16.83 3.15
N ASN A 6 -1.96 16.05 4.15
CA ASN A 6 -2.32 14.64 3.95
C ASN A 6 -3.52 14.48 3.01
N LYS A 7 -4.52 15.36 3.12
CA LYS A 7 -5.71 15.32 2.27
C LYS A 7 -5.38 15.60 0.79
N ILE A 8 -4.47 16.53 0.53
CA ILE A 8 -4.01 16.85 -0.84
C ILE A 8 -3.27 15.64 -1.45
N VAL A 9 -2.39 14.99 -0.70
CA VAL A 9 -1.68 13.79 -1.17
C VAL A 9 -2.66 12.64 -1.46
N GLU A 10 -3.69 12.45 -0.64
CA GLU A 10 -4.71 11.43 -0.90
C GLU A 10 -5.54 11.73 -2.14
N GLU A 11 -5.98 12.98 -2.33
CA GLU A 11 -6.74 13.40 -3.52
C GLU A 11 -5.90 13.24 -4.80
N GLU A 12 -4.64 13.65 -4.79
CA GLU A 12 -3.73 13.48 -5.93
C GLU A 12 -3.45 12.01 -6.25
N ILE A 13 -3.28 11.15 -5.23
CA ILE A 13 -3.12 9.69 -5.44
C ILE A 13 -4.39 9.10 -6.05
N LYS A 14 -5.58 9.50 -5.57
CA LYS A 14 -6.86 9.02 -6.13
C LYS A 14 -7.03 9.42 -7.59
N GLU A 15 -6.66 10.63 -7.97
CA GLU A 15 -6.68 11.07 -9.37
C GLU A 15 -5.75 10.24 -10.26
N ASN A 16 -4.56 9.90 -9.75
CA ASN A 16 -3.56 9.12 -10.49
C ASN A 16 -3.78 7.60 -10.43
N TRP A 17 -4.67 7.12 -9.55
CA TRP A 17 -5.02 5.71 -9.39
C TRP A 17 -6.53 5.52 -9.32
N SER A 18 -7.24 6.05 -10.33
CA SER A 18 -8.71 6.07 -10.40
C SER A 18 -9.39 4.69 -10.42
N SER A 19 -8.64 3.61 -10.68
CA SER A 19 -9.12 2.23 -10.61
C SER A 19 -8.96 1.59 -9.22
N ALA A 20 -8.38 2.31 -8.26
CA ALA A 20 -8.20 1.79 -6.90
C ALA A 20 -9.56 1.60 -6.21
N VAL A 21 -9.70 0.47 -5.54
CA VAL A 21 -10.79 0.15 -4.63
C VAL A 21 -10.33 0.46 -3.22
N GLU A 22 -11.20 1.13 -2.46
CA GLU A 22 -10.96 1.45 -1.05
C GLU A 22 -11.62 0.41 -0.15
N GLY A 23 -11.06 0.23 1.04
CA GLY A 23 -11.72 -0.53 2.08
C GLY A 23 -10.99 -0.41 3.41
N ASP A 24 -11.54 -1.08 4.41
CA ASP A 24 -11.05 -1.01 5.78
C ASP A 24 -10.83 -2.42 6.34
N LEU A 25 -9.90 -2.51 7.30
CA LEU A 25 -9.61 -3.70 8.08
C LEU A 25 -9.19 -3.33 9.50
N GLU A 26 -9.48 -4.20 10.46
CA GLU A 26 -9.12 -4.01 11.86
C GLU A 26 -7.91 -4.89 12.20
N HIS A 27 -6.77 -4.26 12.47
CA HIS A 27 -5.54 -4.94 12.86
C HIS A 27 -5.42 -4.99 14.38
N PRO A 28 -5.12 -6.16 14.98
CA PRO A 28 -5.14 -6.34 16.43
C PRO A 28 -4.20 -5.39 17.19
N GLU A 29 -3.07 -5.02 16.60
CA GLU A 29 -2.08 -4.14 17.23
C GLU A 29 -2.11 -2.69 16.73
N LEU A 30 -2.58 -2.47 15.49
CA LEU A 30 -2.46 -1.18 14.81
C LEU A 30 -3.82 -0.46 14.71
N GLY A 31 -4.88 -1.12 15.19
CA GLY A 31 -6.24 -0.61 15.13
C GLY A 31 -6.78 -0.58 13.72
N PHE A 32 -7.56 0.46 13.43
CA PHE A 32 -8.26 0.60 12.15
C PHE A 32 -7.29 1.01 11.03
N ILE A 33 -7.20 0.17 10.01
CA ILE A 33 -6.38 0.39 8.83
C ILE A 33 -7.29 0.62 7.64
N HIS A 34 -7.13 1.78 7.02
CA HIS A 34 -7.73 2.07 5.73
C HIS A 34 -6.76 1.70 4.62
N TYR A 35 -7.26 1.08 3.56
CA TYR A 35 -6.44 0.66 2.43
C TYR A 35 -7.03 1.10 1.09
N TRP A 36 -6.13 1.29 0.12
CA TRP A 36 -6.45 1.42 -1.29
C TRP A 36 -5.74 0.32 -2.05
N THR A 37 -6.44 -0.40 -2.92
CA THR A 37 -5.86 -1.49 -3.69
C THR A 37 -6.32 -1.50 -5.14
N GLY A 38 -5.49 -2.03 -6.01
CA GLY A 38 -5.77 -2.17 -7.43
C GLY A 38 -4.73 -3.07 -8.07
N GLU A 39 -4.76 -3.17 -9.39
CA GLU A 39 -3.85 -4.04 -10.14
C GLU A 39 -3.00 -3.23 -11.11
N GLN A 40 -1.69 -3.53 -11.15
CA GLN A 40 -0.77 -2.91 -12.09
C GLN A 40 0.17 -3.97 -12.67
N ARG A 41 0.12 -4.16 -13.99
CA ARG A 41 0.93 -5.15 -14.72
C ARG A 41 0.81 -6.57 -14.14
N GLY A 42 -0.41 -6.97 -13.74
CA GLY A 42 -0.70 -8.28 -13.16
C GLY A 42 -0.27 -8.46 -11.70
N ARG A 43 0.09 -7.37 -11.01
CA ARG A 43 0.45 -7.38 -9.58
C ARG A 43 -0.60 -6.68 -8.76
N ILE A 44 -0.81 -7.16 -7.55
CA ILE A 44 -1.58 -6.43 -6.56
C ILE A 44 -0.73 -5.24 -6.12
N VAL A 45 -1.34 -4.06 -6.15
CA VAL A 45 -0.79 -2.87 -5.52
C VAL A 45 -1.70 -2.51 -4.38
N VAL A 46 -1.14 -2.25 -3.21
CA VAL A 46 -1.90 -1.83 -2.04
C VAL A 46 -1.18 -0.72 -1.29
N ARG A 47 -1.94 0.19 -0.70
CA ARG A 47 -1.49 1.27 0.17
C ARG A 47 -2.25 1.16 1.49
N PHE A 48 -1.56 1.35 2.60
CA PHE A 48 -2.15 1.32 3.94
C PHE A 48 -1.99 2.67 4.63
N SER A 49 -3.02 3.09 5.36
CA SER A 49 -3.01 4.26 6.22
C SER A 49 -3.71 3.94 7.53
N TYR A 50 -3.07 4.27 8.65
CA TYR A 50 -3.62 4.07 9.99
C TYR A 50 -3.09 5.13 10.96
N GLU A 51 -3.73 5.25 12.12
CA GLU A 51 -3.34 6.23 13.13
C GLU A 51 -1.98 5.88 13.75
N GLY A 52 -1.14 6.90 13.99
CA GLY A 52 0.19 6.71 14.58
C GLY A 52 1.27 6.23 13.61
N GLN A 53 0.96 6.08 12.32
CA GLN A 53 1.92 5.69 11.30
C GLN A 53 3.01 6.76 11.11
N ASP A 54 4.28 6.34 10.96
CA ASP A 54 5.41 7.26 10.77
C ASP A 54 5.24 8.12 9.50
N LYS A 55 5.86 9.30 9.51
CA LYS A 55 5.80 10.22 8.37
C LYS A 55 6.35 9.55 7.10
N GLY A 56 5.57 9.58 6.01
CA GLY A 56 5.95 9.00 4.71
C GLY A 56 5.73 7.48 4.60
N GLU A 57 5.21 6.82 5.63
CA GLU A 57 4.78 5.42 5.53
C GLU A 57 3.44 5.28 4.82
N SER A 58 2.51 6.19 5.08
CA SER A 58 1.20 6.20 4.43
C SER A 58 1.27 6.52 2.93
N GLU A 59 2.42 6.93 2.41
CA GLU A 59 2.65 7.22 0.98
C GLU A 59 3.15 5.98 0.22
N LYS A 60 3.48 4.90 0.95
CA LYS A 60 4.04 3.68 0.36
C LYS A 60 2.98 2.84 -0.33
N MET A 61 3.37 2.35 -1.50
CA MET A 61 2.62 1.48 -2.39
C MET A 61 3.35 0.15 -2.46
N PHE A 62 2.72 -0.91 -1.95
CA PHE A 62 3.27 -2.24 -1.84
C PHE A 62 2.88 -3.05 -3.08
N PHE A 63 3.87 -3.52 -3.84
CA PHE A 63 3.64 -4.39 -4.99
C PHE A 63 3.80 -5.85 -4.57
N ILE A 64 2.74 -6.62 -4.70
CA ILE A 64 2.64 -7.99 -4.19
C ILE A 64 2.35 -8.92 -5.36
N ASP A 65 3.17 -9.96 -5.48
CA ASP A 65 2.90 -11.10 -6.36
C ASP A 65 2.30 -12.23 -5.51
N LEU A 66 1.19 -12.82 -5.96
CA LEU A 66 0.65 -14.05 -5.38
C LEU A 66 1.41 -15.26 -5.92
N SER A 67 1.74 -16.21 -5.05
CA SER A 67 2.36 -17.48 -5.41
C SER A 67 1.57 -18.64 -4.82
N LYS A 68 1.89 -19.88 -5.22
CA LYS A 68 1.28 -21.08 -4.62
C LYS A 68 1.62 -21.25 -3.15
N GLU A 69 2.72 -20.66 -2.69
CA GLU A 69 3.26 -20.78 -1.33
C GLU A 69 2.85 -19.58 -0.44
N GLY A 70 2.19 -18.57 -1.00
CA GLY A 70 1.78 -17.37 -0.28
C GLY A 70 1.85 -16.13 -1.16
N TRP A 71 2.55 -15.11 -0.69
CA TRP A 71 2.78 -13.87 -1.40
C TRP A 71 4.23 -13.43 -1.27
N VAL A 72 4.67 -12.60 -2.23
CA VAL A 72 6.03 -12.05 -2.24
C VAL A 72 5.94 -10.53 -2.35
N LEU A 73 6.58 -9.80 -1.43
CA LEU A 73 6.79 -8.37 -1.59
C LEU A 73 7.78 -8.15 -2.72
N ARG A 74 7.37 -7.55 -3.84
CA ARG A 74 8.27 -7.34 -4.99
C ARG A 74 9.10 -6.09 -4.86
N HIS A 75 8.46 -5.01 -4.45
CA HIS A 75 9.07 -3.75 -4.13
C HIS A 75 8.01 -2.84 -3.52
N ILE A 76 8.48 -1.77 -2.91
CA ILE A 76 7.63 -0.67 -2.49
C ILE A 76 8.03 0.57 -3.27
N SER A 77 7.02 1.33 -3.67
CA SER A 77 7.18 2.61 -4.32
C SER A 77 6.51 3.72 -3.51
N THR A 78 6.89 4.97 -3.73
CA THR A 78 6.06 6.12 -3.36
C THR A 78 5.85 6.98 -4.60
N PHE A 79 4.79 7.77 -4.61
CA PHE A 79 4.65 8.79 -5.63
C PHE A 79 5.63 9.92 -5.36
N GLN A 80 6.38 10.30 -6.38
CA GLN A 80 7.20 11.50 -6.39
C GLN A 80 6.74 12.39 -7.53
N SER A 81 6.68 13.70 -7.27
CA SER A 81 6.43 14.69 -8.32
C SER A 81 7.68 14.80 -9.20
N GLN A 82 7.56 14.40 -10.45
CA GLN A 82 8.58 14.57 -11.49
C GLN A 82 7.92 15.19 -12.72
N ASP A 83 8.46 16.31 -13.19
CA ASP A 83 7.98 17.02 -14.39
C ASP A 83 6.48 17.33 -14.36
N SER A 84 5.99 17.82 -13.21
CA SER A 84 4.56 18.14 -12.98
C SER A 84 3.61 16.94 -13.10
N LYS A 85 4.13 15.71 -13.00
CA LYS A 85 3.36 14.46 -12.94
C LYS A 85 3.80 13.60 -11.76
N LEU A 86 2.87 12.92 -11.12
CA LEU A 86 3.21 11.94 -10.09
C LEU A 86 3.70 10.65 -10.76
N LYS A 87 4.93 10.23 -10.43
CA LYS A 87 5.50 8.96 -10.88
C LYS A 87 5.80 8.08 -9.68
N LEU A 88 5.55 6.78 -9.81
CA LEU A 88 5.97 5.80 -8.81
C LEU A 88 7.47 5.56 -8.90
N VAL A 89 8.18 5.85 -7.83
CA VAL A 89 9.63 5.62 -7.72
C VAL A 89 9.85 4.48 -6.72
N LYS A 90 10.60 3.46 -7.15
CA LYS A 90 11.00 2.35 -6.27
C LYS A 90 12.02 2.88 -5.27
N ASN A 91 11.76 2.68 -3.99
CA ASN A 91 12.51 3.36 -2.93
C ASN A 91 13.57 2.50 -2.24
N GLN A 92 13.82 1.26 -2.67
CA GLN A 92 14.51 0.28 -1.84
C GLN A 92 15.59 -0.56 -2.53
N SER A 93 16.67 -0.76 -1.79
CA SER A 93 17.67 -1.81 -1.94
C SER A 93 17.17 -3.16 -1.39
N PHE A 94 17.85 -4.27 -1.74
CA PHE A 94 17.44 -5.62 -1.30
C PHE A 94 17.41 -5.79 0.23
N ARG A 95 18.34 -5.17 0.97
CA ARG A 95 18.40 -5.29 2.44
C ARG A 95 17.21 -4.63 3.13
N GLU A 96 16.75 -3.50 2.60
CA GLU A 96 15.57 -2.79 3.12
C GLU A 96 14.28 -3.56 2.82
N GLN A 97 14.27 -4.40 1.79
CA GLN A 97 13.09 -5.15 1.39
C GLN A 97 12.70 -6.21 2.42
N ASP A 98 13.65 -6.93 3.02
CA ASP A 98 13.37 -7.94 4.04
C ASP A 98 12.84 -7.32 5.33
N GLU A 99 13.43 -6.20 5.77
CA GLU A 99 12.99 -5.47 6.97
C GLU A 99 11.58 -4.91 6.78
N LEU A 100 11.27 -4.42 5.58
CA LEU A 100 9.94 -3.90 5.27
C LEU A 100 8.93 -5.02 5.06
N GLU A 101 9.33 -6.14 4.48
CA GLU A 101 8.47 -7.31 4.42
C GLU A 101 8.07 -7.73 5.84
N GLN A 102 9.03 -7.86 6.76
CA GLN A 102 8.77 -8.17 8.18
C GLN A 102 7.85 -7.13 8.84
N LYS A 103 8.13 -5.84 8.67
CA LYS A 103 7.33 -4.74 9.26
C LYS A 103 5.88 -4.75 8.79
N TYR A 104 5.63 -5.06 7.52
CA TYR A 104 4.31 -4.97 6.90
C TYR A 104 3.59 -6.31 6.76
N ARG A 105 4.25 -7.42 7.12
CA ARG A 105 3.76 -8.78 6.91
C ARG A 105 2.36 -8.98 7.47
N SER A 106 2.15 -8.61 8.74
CA SER A 106 0.86 -8.81 9.41
C SER A 106 -0.29 -8.05 8.75
N ILE A 107 -0.04 -6.82 8.30
CA ILE A 107 -1.03 -6.00 7.61
C ILE A 107 -1.34 -6.57 6.22
N ILE A 108 -0.30 -7.00 5.49
CA ILE A 108 -0.44 -7.58 4.16
C ILE A 108 -1.17 -8.93 4.21
N ASP A 109 -0.82 -9.80 5.17
CA ASP A 109 -1.50 -11.07 5.40
C ASP A 109 -2.99 -10.84 5.67
N LEU A 110 -3.31 -9.94 6.61
CA LEU A 110 -4.69 -9.57 6.95
C LEU A 110 -5.47 -9.01 5.75
N PHE A 111 -4.82 -8.14 4.96
CA PHE A 111 -5.41 -7.61 3.73
C PHE A 111 -5.72 -8.74 2.72
N LEU A 112 -4.77 -9.64 2.46
CA LEU A 112 -4.93 -10.73 1.50
C LEU A 112 -5.99 -11.75 1.94
N GLU A 113 -6.08 -12.05 3.24
CA GLU A 113 -7.17 -12.84 3.80
C GLU A 113 -8.53 -12.18 3.57
N SER A 114 -8.64 -10.87 3.85
CA SER A 114 -9.87 -10.12 3.59
C SER A 114 -10.23 -10.09 2.10
N ARG A 115 -9.22 -10.10 1.20
CA ARG A 115 -9.41 -10.16 -0.26
C ARG A 115 -9.92 -11.52 -0.71
N LYS A 116 -9.39 -12.63 -0.16
CA LYS A 116 -9.88 -14.00 -0.45
C LYS A 116 -11.34 -14.18 -0.06
N LEU A 117 -11.75 -13.59 1.08
CA LEU A 117 -13.15 -13.62 1.52
C LEU A 117 -14.07 -12.85 0.56
N ARG A 118 -13.57 -11.76 -0.03
CA ARG A 118 -14.32 -10.93 -0.99
C ARG A 118 -14.28 -11.45 -2.43
N ASN A 119 -13.26 -12.21 -2.80
CA ASN A 119 -13.08 -12.78 -4.13
C ASN A 119 -12.64 -14.25 -4.02
N PRO A 120 -13.58 -15.18 -3.80
CA PRO A 120 -13.29 -16.60 -3.57
C PRO A 120 -12.97 -17.39 -4.85
N PHE A 121 -12.88 -16.71 -6.00
CA PHE A 121 -12.79 -17.31 -7.34
C PHE A 121 -11.42 -17.11 -7.97
#